data_AF-A0A2E0WAT5-F1
#
_entry.id   AF-A0A2E0WAT5-F1
#
_cell.length_a   1.000
_cell.length_b   1.000
_cell.length_c   1.000
_cell.angle_alpha   90.00
_cell.angle_beta   90.00
_cell.angle_gamma   90.00
#
_symmetry.space_group_name_H-M   'P 1'
#
loop_
_entity.id
_entity.type
_entity.pdbx_description
1 polymer ?
#
loop_
_entity_poly.entity_id
_entity_poly.type
_entity_poly.pdbx_seq_one_letter_code
_entity_poly.pdbx_strand_id
1 'polypeptide(L)'
;MPALQSADGIDQALSPLFETLISGSASGIAPKEGGFNIEGLATDGKSLLIGLRSPVANGKAWILRLANPAAIVADVDEKPQITVKAQVDLGDGRGIRAMTESDDGWIIVGGPINDPPPSFGLFQCDKGPTAKSIDFTFAGGTRPEGIASQDSNVLMVSDDGSVLRNGVECKSESPANQYFRATSVPENQLVVTD
;
A
#
# COMPACT_ATOMS: atom_id res chain seq x y z
N MET A 1 -30.15 -4.97 17.88
CA MET A 1 -28.86 -4.84 17.17
C MET A 1 -27.84 -4.42 18.20
N PRO A 2 -26.74 -5.17 18.42
CA PRO A 2 -25.70 -4.72 19.32
C PRO A 2 -25.06 -3.46 18.73
N ALA A 3 -24.86 -2.44 19.57
CA ALA A 3 -24.07 -1.27 19.21
C ALA A 3 -22.64 -1.75 18.88
N LEU A 4 -22.06 -1.24 17.79
CA LEU A 4 -20.62 -1.32 17.54
C LEU A 4 -19.92 -0.83 18.81
N GLN A 5 -19.20 -1.72 19.50
CA GLN A 5 -18.29 -1.32 20.57
C GLN A 5 -17.27 -0.33 19.99
N SER A 6 -16.97 0.69 20.77
CA SER A 6 -16.06 1.79 20.44
C SER A 6 -14.68 1.27 19.99
N ALA A 7 -13.98 2.08 19.19
CA ALA A 7 -12.65 1.86 18.64
C ALA A 7 -11.51 1.66 19.69
N ASP A 8 -11.85 1.56 20.97
CA ASP A 8 -10.93 1.58 22.11
C ASP A 8 -9.90 0.44 22.09
N GLY A 9 -10.23 -0.71 21.49
CA GLY A 9 -9.32 -1.85 21.35
C GLY A 9 -8.22 -1.64 20.30
N ILE A 10 -8.54 -0.97 19.19
CA ILE A 10 -7.60 -0.63 18.12
C ILE A 10 -6.66 0.48 18.61
N ASP A 11 -7.21 1.49 19.28
CA ASP A 11 -6.44 2.62 19.81
C ASP A 11 -5.41 2.17 20.87
N GLN A 12 -5.78 1.22 21.75
CA GLN A 12 -4.85 0.66 22.74
C GLN A 12 -3.75 -0.22 22.12
N ALA A 13 -4.09 -1.06 21.15
CA ALA A 13 -3.10 -1.92 20.47
C ALA A 13 -2.10 -1.10 19.66
N LEU A 14 -2.57 0.01 19.09
CA LEU A 14 -1.73 0.93 18.35
C LEU A 14 -0.98 1.91 19.25
N SER A 15 -1.36 2.18 20.51
CA SER A 15 -0.83 3.32 21.30
C SER A 15 0.71 3.51 21.28
N PRO A 16 1.58 2.50 21.48
CA PRO A 16 3.04 2.68 21.35
C PRO A 16 3.49 2.91 19.89
N LEU A 17 2.79 2.28 18.95
CA LEU A 17 2.95 2.46 17.51
C LEU A 17 2.45 3.83 17.08
N PHE A 18 1.42 4.37 17.73
CA PHE A 18 0.74 5.64 17.48
C PHE A 18 1.65 6.80 17.89
N GLU A 19 2.34 6.66 19.03
CA GLU A 19 3.40 7.59 19.42
C GLU A 19 4.57 7.59 18.42
N THR A 20 4.90 6.41 17.86
CA THR A 20 6.00 6.25 16.91
C THR A 20 5.63 6.69 15.47
N LEU A 21 4.38 6.50 15.06
CA LEU A 21 3.90 6.73 13.69
C LEU A 21 3.15 8.06 13.55
N ILE A 22 2.40 8.48 14.56
CA ILE A 22 1.31 9.47 14.40
C ILE A 22 1.46 10.72 15.29
N SER A 23 2.30 10.72 16.34
CA SER A 23 2.35 11.78 17.38
C SER A 23 2.73 13.20 16.96
N GLY A 24 3.01 13.48 15.68
CA GLY A 24 3.34 14.85 15.26
C GLY A 24 2.74 15.35 13.94
N SER A 25 2.32 14.47 13.03
CA SER A 25 2.33 14.88 11.61
C SER A 25 1.18 14.39 10.73
N ALA A 26 0.32 13.48 11.20
CA ALA A 26 -0.71 12.86 10.33
C ALA A 26 -2.11 12.77 10.96
N SER A 27 -2.24 12.98 12.27
CA SER A 27 -3.54 12.98 12.95
C SER A 27 -4.35 14.21 12.54
N GLY A 28 -5.60 14.00 12.11
CA GLY A 28 -6.49 15.07 11.65
C GLY A 28 -6.17 15.63 10.26
N ILE A 29 -5.15 15.10 9.56
CA ILE A 29 -4.82 15.46 8.18
C ILE A 29 -5.57 14.50 7.24
N ALA A 30 -6.10 15.02 6.13
CA ALA A 30 -6.75 14.17 5.15
C ALA A 30 -5.74 13.18 4.52
N PRO A 31 -6.13 11.94 4.15
CA PRO A 31 -5.22 10.96 3.55
C PRO A 31 -4.47 11.48 2.31
N LYS A 32 -5.11 12.35 1.51
CA LYS A 32 -4.52 12.97 0.31
C LYS A 32 -3.51 14.09 0.60
N GLU A 33 -3.49 14.58 1.84
CA GLU A 33 -2.60 15.63 2.33
C GLU A 33 -1.45 15.05 3.19
N GLY A 34 -1.34 13.73 3.27
CA GLY A 34 -0.31 13.02 4.02
C GLY A 34 -0.78 12.50 5.39
N GLY A 35 -2.09 12.52 5.65
CA GLY A 35 -2.69 11.84 6.80
C GLY A 35 -2.46 10.33 6.79
N PHE A 36 -2.77 9.64 7.89
CA PHE A 36 -2.60 8.19 7.98
C PHE A 36 -3.39 7.49 6.86
N ASN A 37 -2.70 6.66 6.07
CA ASN A 37 -3.27 6.02 4.90
C ASN A 37 -2.65 4.65 4.63
N ILE A 38 -3.51 3.63 4.57
CA ILE A 38 -3.17 2.25 4.25
C ILE A 38 -3.56 2.01 2.79
N GLU A 39 -2.59 1.66 1.95
CA GLU A 39 -2.84 1.36 0.53
C GLU A 39 -2.18 0.04 0.09
N GLY A 40 -1.20 -0.49 0.84
CA GLY A 40 -0.60 -1.79 0.56
C GLY A 40 -1.10 -2.89 1.49
N LEU A 41 -1.50 -4.04 0.93
CA LEU A 41 -1.79 -5.26 1.70
C LEU A 41 -1.11 -6.46 1.05
N ALA A 42 -0.38 -7.25 1.84
CA ALA A 42 0.18 -8.52 1.41
C ALA A 42 0.13 -9.53 2.57
N THR A 43 0.47 -10.79 2.32
CA THR A 43 0.59 -11.80 3.37
C THR A 43 1.99 -12.43 3.40
N ASP A 44 2.40 -12.91 4.56
CA ASP A 44 3.54 -13.82 4.71
C ASP A 44 3.09 -15.29 4.91
N GLY A 45 1.80 -15.57 4.64
CA GLY A 45 1.15 -16.85 4.83
C GLY A 45 0.56 -17.07 6.23
N LYS A 46 0.92 -16.25 7.22
CA LYS A 46 0.40 -16.35 8.60
C LYS A 46 -0.17 -15.03 9.12
N SER A 47 0.43 -13.94 8.68
CA SER A 47 0.13 -12.57 9.10
C SER A 47 -0.40 -11.77 7.91
N LEU A 48 -1.12 -10.69 8.22
CA LEU A 48 -1.40 -9.64 7.25
C LEU A 48 -0.32 -8.56 7.38
N LEU A 49 0.30 -8.19 6.27
CA LEU A 49 1.21 -7.06 6.16
C LEU A 49 0.45 -5.86 5.64
N ILE A 50 0.72 -4.71 6.24
CA ILE A 50 0.00 -3.46 6.02
C ILE A 50 1.02 -2.39 5.65
N GLY A 51 1.04 -1.98 4.39
CA GLY A 51 1.88 -0.91 3.88
C GLY A 51 1.20 0.45 3.98
N LEU A 52 1.92 1.42 4.53
CA LEU A 52 1.43 2.79 4.62
C LEU A 52 1.90 3.61 3.42
N ARG A 53 0.96 4.30 2.76
CA ARG A 53 1.30 5.44 1.88
C ARG A 53 1.85 6.58 2.72
N SER A 54 1.19 6.86 3.83
CA SER A 54 1.55 7.93 4.74
C SER A 54 1.16 7.52 6.16
N PRO A 55 1.95 7.92 7.16
CA PRO A 55 3.14 8.76 7.07
C PRO A 55 4.37 8.01 6.50
N VAL A 56 5.34 8.79 6.00
CA VAL A 56 6.70 8.34 5.67
C VAL A 56 7.64 8.96 6.70
N ALA A 57 8.55 8.18 7.28
CA ALA A 57 9.48 8.65 8.31
C ALA A 57 10.93 8.45 7.85
N ASN A 58 11.75 9.50 7.94
CA ASN A 58 13.15 9.49 7.48
C ASN A 58 13.29 9.01 6.02
N GLY A 59 12.35 9.38 5.16
CA GLY A 59 12.32 8.97 3.75
C GLY A 59 11.90 7.53 3.50
N LYS A 60 11.53 6.76 4.55
CA LYS A 60 11.17 5.34 4.45
C LYS A 60 9.70 5.10 4.74
N ALA A 61 9.09 4.22 3.95
CA ALA A 61 7.71 3.79 4.12
C ALA A 61 7.61 2.69 5.18
N TRP A 62 6.48 2.64 5.89
CA TRP A 62 6.25 1.66 6.95
C TRP A 62 5.53 0.43 6.43
N ILE A 63 6.00 -0.73 6.86
CA ILE A 63 5.27 -2.00 6.79
C ILE A 63 4.95 -2.40 8.22
N LEU A 64 3.66 -2.53 8.53
CA LEU A 64 3.16 -3.07 9.78
C LEU A 64 2.78 -4.54 9.57
N ARG A 65 2.79 -5.31 10.65
CA ARG A 65 2.34 -6.70 10.66
C ARG A 65 1.23 -6.86 11.68
N LEU A 66 0.09 -7.37 11.22
CA LEU A 66 -1.00 -7.89 12.03
C LEU A 66 -0.85 -9.41 12.14
N ALA A 67 -0.50 -9.90 13.34
CA ALA A 67 -0.11 -11.29 13.56
C ALA A 67 -1.30 -12.27 13.68
N ASN A 68 -2.49 -11.78 14.05
CA ASN A 68 -3.67 -12.59 14.32
C ASN A 68 -4.90 -12.23 13.43
N PRO A 69 -4.75 -12.07 12.10
CA PRO A 69 -5.84 -11.59 11.23
C PRO A 69 -7.05 -12.53 11.22
N ALA A 70 -6.83 -13.85 11.27
CA ALA A 70 -7.92 -14.82 11.31
C ALA A 70 -8.71 -14.76 12.63
N ALA A 71 -8.02 -14.52 13.75
CA ALA A 71 -8.65 -14.49 15.07
C ALA A 71 -9.55 -13.25 15.22
N ILE A 72 -9.10 -12.08 14.75
CA ILE A 72 -9.91 -10.85 14.80
C ILE A 72 -11.14 -10.88 13.87
N VAL A 73 -11.11 -11.70 12.82
CA VAL A 73 -12.27 -11.90 11.94
C VAL A 73 -13.24 -12.90 12.54
N ALA A 74 -12.74 -13.90 13.27
CA ALA A 74 -13.54 -14.93 13.90
C ALA A 74 -14.22 -14.47 15.21
N ASP A 75 -13.57 -13.56 15.95
CA ASP A 75 -14.02 -13.06 17.24
C ASP A 75 -13.87 -11.53 17.31
N VAL A 76 -14.96 -10.84 17.58
CA VAL A 76 -15.01 -9.37 17.67
C VAL A 76 -14.30 -8.84 18.93
N ASP A 77 -14.18 -9.67 19.97
CA ASP A 77 -13.50 -9.30 21.22
C ASP A 77 -11.97 -9.53 21.14
N GLU A 78 -11.49 -10.23 20.11
CA GLU A 78 -10.06 -10.47 19.91
C GLU A 78 -9.33 -9.16 19.55
N LYS A 79 -8.24 -8.88 20.27
CA LYS A 79 -7.47 -7.65 20.06
C LYS A 79 -6.47 -7.81 18.92
N PRO A 80 -6.34 -6.82 18.01
CA PRO A 80 -5.35 -6.89 16.94
C PRO A 80 -3.93 -6.83 17.51
N GLN A 81 -3.08 -7.76 17.07
CA GLN A 81 -1.67 -7.83 17.45
C GLN A 81 -0.81 -7.18 16.35
N ILE A 82 -0.63 -5.86 16.44
CA ILE A 82 0.07 -5.07 15.42
C ILE A 82 1.48 -4.72 15.89
N THR A 83 2.46 -4.92 15.02
CA THR A 83 3.87 -4.58 15.25
C THR A 83 4.48 -3.90 14.02
N VAL A 84 5.50 -3.05 14.20
CA VAL A 84 6.35 -2.63 13.06
C VAL A 84 7.07 -3.85 12.51
N LYS A 85 6.91 -4.13 11.21
CA LYS A 85 7.66 -5.17 10.51
C LYS A 85 8.94 -4.63 9.91
N ALA A 86 8.87 -3.49 9.22
CA ALA A 86 10.00 -2.89 8.52
C ALA A 86 9.74 -1.41 8.22
N GLN A 87 10.85 -0.69 7.98
CA GLN A 87 10.85 0.57 7.25
C GLN A 87 11.65 0.35 5.96
N VAL A 88 11.01 0.55 4.82
CA VAL A 88 11.60 0.29 3.49
C VAL A 88 11.91 1.60 2.79
N ASP A 89 13.10 1.70 2.21
CA ASP A 89 13.49 2.84 1.40
C ASP A 89 13.02 2.61 -0.04
N LEU A 90 12.03 3.39 -0.48
CA LEU A 90 11.46 3.32 -1.83
C LEU A 90 11.96 4.49 -2.70
N GLY A 91 13.04 5.14 -2.30
CA GLY A 91 13.58 6.34 -2.94
C GLY A 91 12.63 7.55 -2.85
N ASP A 92 13.21 8.75 -2.93
CA ASP A 92 12.48 10.02 -3.07
C ASP A 92 11.36 10.26 -2.02
N GLY A 93 11.40 9.57 -0.87
CA GLY A 93 10.36 9.66 0.15
C GLY A 93 9.01 9.07 -0.26
N ARG A 94 8.99 8.09 -1.18
CA ARG A 94 7.77 7.39 -1.59
C ARG A 94 7.12 6.64 -0.43
N GLY A 95 5.79 6.64 -0.43
CA GLY A 95 4.95 5.75 0.37
C GLY A 95 4.59 4.47 -0.38
N ILE A 96 4.02 3.49 0.31
CA ILE A 96 3.52 2.26 -0.33
C ILE A 96 2.13 2.52 -0.92
N ARG A 97 1.98 2.24 -2.22
CA ARG A 97 0.72 2.33 -2.98
C ARG A 97 -0.01 1.02 -3.12
N ALA A 98 0.75 -0.05 -3.28
CA ALA A 98 0.24 -1.40 -3.39
C ALA A 98 1.39 -2.36 -3.08
N MET A 99 1.08 -3.57 -2.63
CA MET A 99 2.08 -4.63 -2.46
C MET A 99 1.45 -6.00 -2.71
N THR A 100 2.25 -6.98 -3.10
CA THR A 100 1.85 -8.38 -3.22
C THR A 100 3.03 -9.29 -2.90
N GLU A 101 2.76 -10.52 -2.51
CA GLU A 101 3.75 -11.58 -2.34
C GLU A 101 4.53 -11.87 -3.62
N SER A 102 5.76 -12.34 -3.47
CA SER A 102 6.59 -12.90 -4.54
C SER A 102 7.45 -14.00 -3.94
N ASP A 103 8.08 -14.82 -4.79
CA ASP A 103 8.95 -15.91 -4.33
C ASP A 103 10.05 -15.40 -3.37
N ASP A 104 10.62 -14.24 -3.68
CA ASP A 104 11.73 -13.62 -2.94
C ASP A 104 11.29 -12.62 -1.85
N GLY A 105 9.99 -12.50 -1.58
CA GLY A 105 9.45 -11.59 -0.57
C GLY A 105 8.22 -10.85 -1.05
N TRP A 106 8.34 -9.56 -1.33
CA TRP A 106 7.21 -8.75 -1.80
C TRP A 106 7.60 -7.84 -2.94
N ILE A 107 6.67 -7.65 -3.86
CA ILE A 107 6.74 -6.60 -4.88
C ILE A 107 5.91 -5.42 -4.36
N ILE A 108 6.52 -4.24 -4.38
CA ILE A 108 5.95 -3.02 -3.83
C ILE A 108 5.87 -1.97 -4.93
N VAL A 109 4.70 -1.35 -5.06
CA VAL A 109 4.54 -0.10 -5.80
C VAL A 109 4.81 1.04 -4.82
N GLY A 110 5.88 1.79 -5.05
CA GLY A 110 6.15 3.04 -4.36
C GLY A 110 5.48 4.20 -5.10
N GLY A 111 4.90 5.14 -4.37
CA GLY A 111 4.26 6.32 -4.98
C GLY A 111 4.31 7.58 -4.12
N PRO A 112 3.89 8.71 -4.70
CA PRO A 112 3.94 10.02 -4.06
C PRO A 112 3.09 10.07 -2.77
N ILE A 113 3.45 10.82 -1.73
CA ILE A 113 2.53 10.97 -0.57
C ILE A 113 1.43 12.02 -0.82
N ASN A 114 1.79 13.14 -1.47
CA ASN A 114 0.93 14.31 -1.78
C ASN A 114 0.97 14.62 -3.30
N ASP A 115 0.75 15.86 -3.76
CA ASP A 115 0.97 16.32 -5.16
C ASP A 115 1.91 17.57 -5.23
N PRO A 116 2.90 17.66 -6.15
CA PRO A 116 3.42 16.64 -7.06
C PRO A 116 4.79 16.06 -6.57
N PRO A 117 4.80 14.99 -5.78
CA PRO A 117 5.97 14.23 -5.37
C PRO A 117 6.42 13.26 -6.48
N PRO A 118 7.49 12.46 -6.25
CA PRO A 118 8.07 11.59 -7.28
C PRO A 118 7.07 10.73 -8.04
N SER A 119 7.43 10.37 -9.27
CA SER A 119 6.72 9.35 -10.05
C SER A 119 6.68 8.02 -9.31
N PHE A 120 5.70 7.19 -9.65
CA PHE A 120 5.65 5.81 -9.18
C PHE A 120 6.93 5.03 -9.52
N GLY A 121 7.27 4.07 -8.69
CA GLY A 121 8.37 3.13 -8.88
C GLY A 121 7.98 1.73 -8.43
N LEU A 122 8.66 0.71 -8.96
CA LEU A 122 8.44 -0.68 -8.59
C LEU A 122 9.67 -1.21 -7.85
N PHE A 123 9.46 -1.97 -6.78
CA PHE A 123 10.52 -2.41 -5.88
C PHE A 123 10.34 -3.87 -5.48
N GLN A 124 11.44 -4.61 -5.39
CA GLN A 124 11.51 -5.93 -4.78
C GLN A 124 12.02 -5.80 -3.34
N CYS A 125 11.30 -6.35 -2.37
CA CYS A 125 11.68 -6.34 -0.96
C CYS A 125 11.95 -7.75 -0.43
N ASP A 126 13.11 -7.94 0.20
CA ASP A 126 13.68 -9.24 0.59
C ASP A 126 13.22 -9.77 1.96
N LYS A 127 11.91 -9.78 2.23
CA LYS A 127 11.32 -10.12 3.55
C LYS A 127 11.80 -9.24 4.74
N GLY A 128 12.79 -8.38 4.53
CA GLY A 128 13.46 -7.48 5.46
C GLY A 128 13.17 -6.01 5.17
N PRO A 129 14.06 -5.08 5.58
CA PRO A 129 13.93 -3.66 5.29
C PRO A 129 14.51 -3.23 3.95
N THR A 130 15.19 -4.14 3.24
CA THR A 130 15.86 -3.82 1.98
C THR A 130 14.85 -3.87 0.86
N ALA A 131 14.75 -2.77 0.12
CA ALA A 131 14.02 -2.71 -1.13
C ALA A 131 15.02 -2.37 -2.25
N LYS A 132 14.96 -3.13 -3.34
CA LYS A 132 15.71 -2.88 -4.56
C LYS A 132 14.76 -2.41 -5.65
N SER A 133 15.17 -1.43 -6.44
CA SER A 133 14.34 -0.97 -7.56
C SER A 133 14.24 -2.07 -8.62
N ILE A 134 13.09 -2.15 -9.27
CA ILE A 134 12.87 -2.94 -10.48
C ILE A 134 12.87 -1.95 -11.65
N ASP A 135 13.61 -2.25 -12.71
CA ASP A 135 13.61 -1.45 -13.94
C ASP A 135 12.26 -1.60 -14.66
N PHE A 136 11.30 -0.77 -14.25
CA PHE A 136 9.94 -0.81 -14.73
C PHE A 136 9.39 0.60 -14.93
N THR A 137 8.91 0.87 -16.14
CA THR A 137 8.28 2.14 -16.48
C THR A 137 6.77 1.97 -16.60
N PHE A 138 6.02 2.67 -15.75
CA PHE A 138 4.56 2.75 -15.85
C PHE A 138 4.16 3.54 -17.10
N ALA A 139 3.61 2.84 -18.10
CA ALA A 139 3.22 3.46 -19.37
C ALA A 139 1.97 4.35 -19.25
N GLY A 140 1.87 5.36 -20.12
CA GLY A 140 0.62 6.10 -20.38
C GLY A 140 0.05 6.88 -19.18
N GLY A 141 0.86 7.28 -18.20
CA GLY A 141 0.36 7.97 -17.00
C GLY A 141 -0.48 7.05 -16.11
N THR A 142 -0.16 5.76 -16.07
CA THR A 142 -0.74 4.78 -15.15
C THR A 142 -0.51 5.22 -13.70
N ARG A 143 -1.56 5.09 -12.88
CA ARG A 143 -1.58 5.39 -11.45
C ARG A 143 -1.86 4.08 -10.70
N PRO A 144 -0.85 3.23 -10.51
CA PRO A 144 -1.05 1.91 -9.92
C PRO A 144 -1.60 2.02 -8.49
N GLU A 145 -2.77 1.44 -8.26
CA GLU A 145 -3.47 1.38 -6.95
C GLU A 145 -3.79 -0.07 -6.55
N GLY A 146 -3.54 -1.04 -7.44
CA GLY A 146 -3.71 -2.46 -7.14
C GLY A 146 -2.58 -3.28 -7.77
N ILE A 147 -2.09 -4.26 -7.03
CA ILE A 147 -1.11 -5.23 -7.50
C ILE A 147 -1.46 -6.61 -6.95
N ALA A 148 -1.29 -7.64 -7.75
CA ALA A 148 -1.50 -9.02 -7.33
C ALA A 148 -0.59 -9.97 -8.10
N SER A 149 0.02 -10.90 -7.38
CA SER A 149 0.70 -12.04 -7.99
C SER A 149 -0.33 -13.04 -8.48
N GLN A 150 -0.17 -13.46 -9.73
CA GLN A 150 -1.06 -14.35 -10.45
C GLN A 150 -0.22 -15.33 -11.28
N ASP A 151 -0.12 -16.56 -10.78
CA ASP A 151 0.72 -17.63 -11.33
C ASP A 151 2.21 -17.26 -11.36
N SER A 152 2.71 -16.80 -12.50
CA SER A 152 4.08 -16.31 -12.69
C SER A 152 4.10 -14.89 -13.28
N ASN A 153 3.01 -14.15 -13.05
CA ASN A 153 2.84 -12.78 -13.50
C ASN A 153 2.43 -11.90 -12.33
N VAL A 154 2.74 -10.62 -12.48
CA VAL A 154 2.24 -9.56 -11.62
C VAL A 154 1.20 -8.78 -12.40
N LEU A 155 -0.04 -8.82 -11.90
CA LEU A 155 -1.13 -7.98 -12.38
C LEU A 155 -1.05 -6.63 -11.65
N MET A 156 -1.07 -5.53 -12.40
CA MET A 156 -1.13 -4.17 -11.88
C MET A 156 -2.38 -3.49 -12.43
N VAL A 157 -3.12 -2.78 -11.57
CA VAL A 157 -4.35 -2.06 -11.92
C VAL A 157 -4.16 -0.57 -11.63
N SER A 158 -4.54 0.27 -12.58
CA SER A 158 -4.46 1.73 -12.51
C SER A 158 -5.77 2.34 -12.02
N ASP A 159 -5.73 3.24 -11.04
CA ASP A 159 -6.85 4.15 -10.78
C ASP A 159 -6.91 5.26 -11.83
N ASP A 160 -7.80 5.05 -12.77
CA ASP A 160 -8.03 5.98 -13.87
C ASP A 160 -9.17 6.96 -13.59
N GLY A 161 -9.66 7.07 -12.36
CA GLY A 161 -10.81 7.91 -12.03
C GLY A 161 -10.66 9.38 -12.45
N SER A 162 -9.43 9.91 -12.49
CA SER A 162 -9.11 11.27 -12.94
C SER A 162 -8.66 11.36 -14.41
N VAL A 163 -8.53 10.23 -15.12
CA VAL A 163 -8.19 10.22 -16.53
C VAL A 163 -9.36 10.76 -17.34
N LEU A 164 -9.09 11.72 -18.23
CA LEU A 164 -10.12 12.30 -19.08
C LEU A 164 -10.51 11.33 -20.22
N ARG A 165 -11.81 11.09 -20.35
CA ARG A 165 -12.47 10.42 -21.47
C ARG A 165 -13.48 11.38 -22.08
N ASN A 166 -13.43 11.60 -23.39
CA ASN A 166 -14.39 12.49 -24.08
C ASN A 166 -14.51 13.90 -23.43
N GLY A 167 -13.44 14.38 -22.77
CA GLY A 167 -13.43 15.65 -22.04
C GLY A 167 -13.96 15.61 -20.59
N VAL A 168 -14.32 14.44 -20.06
CA VAL A 168 -14.85 14.24 -18.69
C VAL A 168 -13.96 13.25 -17.94
N GLU A 169 -13.76 13.45 -16.63
CA GLU A 169 -13.03 12.47 -15.81
C GLU A 169 -13.74 11.12 -15.78
N CYS A 170 -12.97 10.02 -15.86
CA CYS A 170 -13.51 8.65 -15.87
C CYS A 170 -14.47 8.38 -14.71
N LYS A 171 -14.19 8.87 -13.50
CA LYS A 171 -15.08 8.69 -12.32
C LYS A 171 -16.45 9.38 -12.46
N SER A 172 -16.55 10.33 -13.38
CA SER A 172 -17.76 11.13 -13.65
C SER A 172 -18.48 10.68 -14.93
N GLU A 173 -17.93 9.69 -15.64
CA GLU A 173 -18.58 9.05 -16.79
C GLU A 173 -19.74 8.15 -16.34
N SER A 174 -20.60 7.78 -17.29
CA SER A 174 -21.63 6.75 -17.04
C SER A 174 -20.99 5.41 -16.67
N PRO A 175 -21.62 4.56 -15.85
CA PRO A 175 -21.02 3.28 -15.41
C PRO A 175 -20.51 2.39 -16.56
N ALA A 176 -21.16 2.42 -17.73
CA ALA A 176 -20.73 1.67 -18.92
C ALA A 176 -19.44 2.20 -19.57
N ASN A 177 -19.05 3.44 -19.25
CA ASN A 177 -17.87 4.13 -19.78
C ASN A 177 -16.74 4.26 -18.73
N GLN A 178 -17.02 3.93 -17.47
CA GLN A 178 -16.00 3.84 -16.42
C GLN A 178 -15.14 2.59 -16.67
N TYR A 179 -13.83 2.72 -16.50
CA TYR A 179 -12.90 1.61 -16.71
C TYR A 179 -11.63 1.80 -15.88
N PHE A 180 -10.89 0.70 -15.73
CA PHE A 180 -9.54 0.67 -15.20
C PHE A 180 -8.60 0.12 -16.28
N ARG A 181 -7.38 0.62 -16.36
CA ARG A 181 -6.30 -0.07 -17.09
C ARG A 181 -5.68 -1.13 -16.20
N ALA A 182 -5.36 -2.26 -16.79
CA ALA A 182 -4.58 -3.30 -16.14
C ALA A 182 -3.47 -3.80 -17.06
N THR A 183 -2.31 -4.09 -16.47
CA THR A 183 -1.16 -4.68 -17.16
C THR A 183 -0.74 -5.93 -16.39
N SER A 184 -0.50 -7.02 -17.11
CA SER A 184 0.08 -8.24 -16.55
C SER A 184 1.50 -8.39 -17.08
N VAL A 185 2.47 -8.56 -16.18
CA VAL A 185 3.90 -8.64 -16.51
C VAL A 185 4.45 -9.94 -15.94
N PRO A 186 5.12 -10.80 -16.73
CA PRO A 186 5.79 -11.97 -16.21
C PRO A 186 6.83 -11.59 -15.14
N GLU A 187 6.85 -12.29 -14.02
CA GLU A 187 7.79 -12.00 -12.91
C GLU A 187 9.25 -12.08 -13.35
N ASN A 188 9.58 -13.00 -14.26
CA ASN A 188 10.93 -13.13 -14.82
C ASN A 188 11.36 -11.97 -15.73
N GLN A 189 10.46 -11.03 -16.05
CA GLN A 189 10.76 -9.78 -16.76
C GLN A 189 10.94 -8.60 -15.82
N LEU A 190 10.67 -8.77 -14.52
CA LEU A 190 10.91 -7.76 -13.49
C LEU A 190 12.38 -7.81 -13.07
N VAL A 191 13.22 -7.11 -13.82
CA VAL A 191 14.67 -7.10 -13.58
C VAL A 191 14.98 -6.17 -12.40
N VAL A 192 15.42 -6.77 -11.30
CA VAL A 192 15.90 -6.05 -10.12
C VAL A 192 17.25 -5.38 -10.44
N THR A 193 17.35 -4.09 -10.17
CA THR A 193 18.59 -3.32 -10.29
C THR A 193 19.34 -3.33 -8.96
N ASP A 194 20.68 -3.38 -9.02
CA ASP A 194 21.54 -3.23 -7.83
C ASP A 194 21.72 -1.78 -7.38
#